data_AF-Q2NJA9-F1
#
_entry.id   AF-Q2NJA9-F1
#
_cell.length_a   1.000
_cell.length_b   1.000
_cell.length_c   1.000
_cell.angle_alpha   90.00
_cell.angle_beta   90.00
_cell.angle_gamma   90.00
#
_symmetry.space_group_name_H-M   'P 1'
#
loop_
_entity.id
_entity.type
_entity.pdbx_description
1 polymer ?
#
loop_
_entity_poly.entity_id
_entity_poly.type
_entity_poly.pdbx_seq_one_letter_code
_entity_poly.pdbx_strand_id
1 'polypeptide(L)'
;MIKLKNKFQIISVFLFTFIGLLFIFNTKCLYALPGITLETQKIRLEERKNELKSQEIVLSQEPRNNVNIERLCHVRTEIVKINMEIYMIMQQIQMRDIIQ
;
A
#
# COMPACT_ATOMS: atom_id res chain seq x y z
N MET A 1 -39.81 29.13 -13.99
CA MET A 1 -38.85 28.00 -14.15
C MET A 1 -37.42 28.40 -14.53
N ILE A 2 -37.20 29.46 -15.31
CA ILE A 2 -35.86 29.86 -15.81
C ILE A 2 -34.89 30.25 -14.67
N LYS A 3 -35.35 30.97 -13.65
CA LYS A 3 -34.52 31.36 -12.48
C LYS A 3 -34.00 30.19 -11.65
N LEU A 4 -34.73 29.06 -11.60
CA LEU A 4 -34.32 27.88 -10.84
C LEU A 4 -33.24 27.09 -11.58
N LYS A 5 -33.37 27.01 -12.92
CA LYS A 5 -32.41 26.35 -13.81
C LYS A 5 -31.02 26.98 -13.71
N ASN A 6 -30.95 28.32 -13.69
CA ASN A 6 -29.68 29.04 -13.56
C ASN A 6 -29.00 28.80 -12.20
N LYS A 7 -29.78 28.64 -11.11
CA LYS A 7 -29.23 28.32 -9.78
C LYS A 7 -28.65 26.91 -9.72
N PHE A 8 -29.34 25.92 -10.31
CA PHE A 8 -28.84 24.54 -10.40
C PHE A 8 -27.55 24.45 -11.22
N GLN A 9 -27.45 25.24 -12.29
CA GLN A 9 -26.27 25.28 -13.15
C GLN A 9 -25.03 25.86 -12.42
N ILE A 10 -25.24 26.88 -11.58
CA ILE A 10 -24.18 27.43 -10.72
C ILE A 10 -23.74 26.39 -9.68
N ILE A 11 -24.69 25.70 -9.05
CA ILE A 11 -24.39 24.65 -8.06
C ILE A 11 -23.61 23.50 -8.70
N SER A 12 -23.95 23.07 -9.92
CA SER A 12 -23.25 21.96 -10.58
C SER A 12 -21.81 22.31 -10.95
N VAL A 13 -21.56 23.54 -11.40
CA VAL A 13 -20.20 24.03 -11.69
C VAL A 13 -19.36 24.10 -10.42
N PHE A 14 -19.95 24.59 -9.32
CA PHE A 14 -19.27 24.68 -8.03
C PHE A 14 -18.95 23.30 -7.45
N LEU A 15 -19.88 22.35 -7.58
CA LEU A 15 -19.68 20.96 -7.15
C LEU A 15 -18.57 20.29 -7.96
N PHE A 16 -18.53 20.51 -9.27
CA PHE A 16 -17.51 19.97 -10.15
C PHE A 16 -16.11 20.49 -9.81
N THR A 17 -15.98 21.79 -9.56
CA THR A 17 -14.70 22.39 -9.15
C THR A 17 -14.26 21.92 -7.77
N PHE A 18 -15.19 21.80 -6.81
CA PHE A 18 -14.89 21.30 -5.48
C PHE A 18 -14.43 19.83 -5.49
N ILE A 19 -15.09 18.96 -6.26
CA ILE A 19 -14.70 17.56 -6.43
C ILE A 19 -13.34 17.47 -7.13
N GLY A 20 -13.11 18.26 -8.18
CA GLY A 20 -11.81 18.32 -8.86
C GLY A 20 -10.68 18.74 -7.92
N LEU A 21 -10.93 19.72 -7.05
CA LEU A 21 -9.98 20.20 -6.06
C LEU A 21 -9.72 19.13 -4.99
N LEU A 22 -10.75 18.44 -4.49
CA LEU A 22 -10.59 17.31 -3.56
C LEU A 22 -9.76 16.18 -4.17
N PHE A 23 -9.93 15.85 -5.46
CA PHE A 23 -9.11 14.86 -6.15
C PHE A 23 -7.63 15.27 -6.21
N ILE A 24 -7.33 16.55 -6.47
CA ILE A 24 -5.94 17.07 -6.52
C ILE A 24 -5.30 17.11 -5.12
N PHE A 25 -6.06 17.42 -4.07
CA PHE A 25 -5.53 17.47 -2.71
C PHE A 25 -5.37 16.08 -2.09
N ASN A 26 -6.26 15.13 -2.39
CA ASN A 26 -6.20 13.78 -1.84
C ASN A 26 -4.99 12.99 -2.37
N THR A 27 -4.53 13.24 -3.59
CA THR A 27 -3.32 12.58 -4.13
C THR A 27 -2.03 13.05 -3.44
N LYS A 28 -2.00 14.26 -2.86
CA LYS A 28 -0.82 14.81 -2.17
C LYS A 28 -0.67 14.34 -0.71
N CYS A 29 -1.69 13.72 -0.11
CA CYS A 29 -1.60 13.16 1.25
C CYS A 29 -1.22 11.67 1.29
N LEU A 30 -0.86 11.06 0.14
CA LEU A 30 -0.29 9.71 0.09
C LEU A 30 1.19 9.65 0.47
N TYR A 31 1.83 10.80 0.74
CA TYR A 31 3.21 10.85 1.16
C TYR A 31 3.33 10.53 2.66
N ALA A 32 3.72 9.27 2.89
CA ALA A 32 4.37 8.68 4.06
C ALA A 32 4.36 9.47 5.38
N LEU A 33 3.86 8.82 6.45
CA LEU A 33 4.01 9.24 7.83
C LEU A 33 5.43 9.80 8.11
N PRO A 34 5.56 10.94 8.79
CA PRO A 34 6.86 11.48 9.15
C PRO A 34 7.44 10.62 10.28
N GLY A 35 8.51 9.87 9.99
CA GLY A 35 9.28 9.19 11.05
C GLY A 35 10.23 8.10 10.58
N ILE A 36 9.92 7.38 9.49
CA ILE A 36 10.79 6.31 8.94
C ILE A 36 10.85 6.49 7.43
N THR A 37 12.07 6.57 6.86
CA THR A 37 12.23 6.67 5.41
C THR A 37 11.71 5.39 4.73
N LEU A 38 11.16 5.55 3.54
CA LEU A 38 10.69 4.41 2.72
C LEU A 38 11.80 3.37 2.51
N GLU A 39 13.05 3.81 2.39
CA GLU A 39 14.22 2.93 2.28
C GLU A 39 14.45 2.10 3.54
N THR A 40 14.35 2.71 4.73
CA THR A 40 14.51 1.98 5.99
C THR A 40 13.37 0.98 6.20
N GLN A 41 12.14 1.32 5.80
CA GLN A 41 11.02 0.36 5.86
C GLN A 41 11.24 -0.81 4.90
N LYS A 42 11.69 -0.54 3.67
CA LYS A 42 12.03 -1.58 2.68
C LYS A 42 13.08 -2.56 3.23
N ILE A 43 14.17 -2.04 3.80
CA ILE A 43 15.25 -2.88 4.38
C ILE A 43 14.71 -3.77 5.49
N ARG A 44 13.92 -3.23 6.43
CA ARG A 44 13.34 -4.03 7.53
C ARG A 44 12.41 -5.13 7.01
N LEU A 45 11.62 -4.84 5.98
CA LEU A 45 10.76 -5.83 5.35
C LEU A 45 11.56 -6.91 4.61
N GLU A 46 12.67 -6.56 3.97
CA GLU A 46 13.58 -7.53 3.34
C GLU A 46 14.26 -8.45 4.37
N GLU A 47 14.71 -7.91 5.50
CA GLU A 47 15.24 -8.70 6.62
C GLU A 47 14.18 -9.66 7.16
N ARG A 48 12.97 -9.17 7.43
CA ARG A 48 11.87 -10.00 7.92
C ARG A 48 11.48 -11.10 6.93
N LYS A 49 11.48 -10.81 5.63
CA LYS A 49 11.25 -11.80 4.57
C LYS A 49 12.32 -12.90 4.59
N ASN A 50 13.58 -12.54 4.81
CA ASN A 50 14.68 -13.50 4.86
C ASN A 50 14.56 -14.42 6.08
N GLU A 51 14.17 -13.88 7.25
CA GLU A 51 13.86 -14.69 8.43
C GLU A 51 12.74 -15.70 8.15
N LEU A 52 11.64 -15.24 7.56
CA LEU A 52 10.51 -16.11 7.22
C LEU A 52 10.87 -17.17 6.18
N LYS A 53 11.72 -16.85 5.19
CA LYS A 53 12.23 -17.85 4.25
C LYS A 53 13.08 -18.91 4.94
N SER A 54 13.92 -18.52 5.90
CA SER A 54 14.68 -19.47 6.72
C SER A 54 13.72 -20.39 7.49
N GLN A 55 12.69 -19.81 8.11
CA GLN A 55 11.65 -20.57 8.80
C GLN A 55 10.87 -21.51 7.86
N GLU A 56 10.57 -21.06 6.63
CA GLU A 56 9.91 -21.87 5.60
C GLU A 56 10.75 -23.11 5.24
N ILE A 57 12.07 -22.95 5.08
CA ILE A 57 12.99 -24.06 4.77
C ILE A 57 12.94 -25.09 5.89
N VAL A 58 13.04 -24.66 7.15
CA VAL A 58 12.99 -25.54 8.32
C VAL A 58 11.65 -26.28 8.38
N LEU A 59 10.53 -25.55 8.30
CA LEU A 59 9.18 -26.13 8.33
C LEU A 59 8.91 -27.09 7.16
N SER A 60 9.53 -26.84 5.99
CA SER A 60 9.40 -27.71 4.83
C SER A 60 10.10 -29.06 4.98
N GLN A 61 11.06 -29.15 5.89
CA GLN A 61 11.79 -30.38 6.22
C GLN A 61 11.13 -31.17 7.37
N GLU A 62 10.22 -30.55 8.11
CA GLU A 62 9.50 -31.21 9.19
C GLU A 62 8.48 -32.25 8.68
N PRO A 63 8.08 -33.22 9.51
CA PRO A 63 7.03 -34.17 9.17
C PRO A 63 5.73 -33.46 8.79
N ARG A 64 5.11 -33.90 7.69
CA ARG A 64 3.80 -33.40 7.27
C ARG A 64 2.71 -33.89 8.22
N ASN A 65 2.31 -33.02 9.12
CA ASN A 65 1.10 -33.13 9.92
C ASN A 65 0.28 -31.83 9.75
N ASN A 66 -0.98 -31.84 10.18
CA ASN A 66 -1.88 -30.70 9.99
C ASN A 66 -1.32 -29.40 10.59
N VAL A 67 -0.69 -29.48 11.76
CA VAL A 67 -0.11 -28.32 12.45
C VAL A 67 1.05 -27.72 11.65
N ASN A 68 1.94 -28.55 11.12
CA ASN A 68 3.10 -28.11 10.35
C ASN A 68 2.70 -27.57 8.97
N ILE A 69 1.66 -28.15 8.35
CA ILE A 69 1.08 -27.62 7.11
C ILE A 69 0.47 -26.24 7.35
N GLU A 70 -0.26 -26.06 8.45
CA GLU A 70 -0.86 -24.77 8.81
C GLU A 70 0.21 -23.71 9.07
N ARG A 71 1.25 -24.04 9.85
CA ARG A 71 2.39 -23.16 10.09
C ARG A 71 3.10 -22.77 8.80
N LEU A 72 3.34 -23.72 7.90
CA LEU A 72 3.95 -23.46 6.60
C LEU A 72 3.08 -22.54 5.73
N CYS A 73 1.76 -22.74 5.73
CA CYS A 73 0.81 -21.90 5.03
C CYS A 73 0.83 -20.46 5.55
N HIS A 74 0.84 -20.29 6.88
CA HIS A 74 0.94 -18.99 7.52
C HIS A 74 2.24 -18.27 7.14
N VAL A 75 3.39 -18.95 7.26
CA VAL A 75 4.69 -18.37 6.87
C VAL A 75 4.71 -17.92 5.41
N ARG A 76 4.18 -18.75 4.50
CA ARG A 76 4.07 -18.38 3.07
C ARG A 76 3.17 -17.18 2.83
N THR A 77 2.06 -17.11 3.54
CA THR A 77 1.12 -15.98 3.44
C THR A 77 1.76 -14.69 3.91
N GLU A 78 2.50 -14.73 5.02
CA GLU A 78 3.26 -13.58 5.52
C GLU A 78 4.36 -13.13 4.54
N ILE A 79 5.08 -14.07 3.92
CA ILE A 79 6.05 -13.75 2.85
C ILE A 79 5.37 -13.04 1.68
N VAL A 80 4.18 -13.49 1.26
CA VAL A 80 3.42 -12.87 0.17
C VAL A 80 3.00 -11.45 0.53
N LYS A 81 2.49 -11.21 1.75
CA LYS A 81 2.13 -9.87 2.24
C LYS A 81 3.34 -8.94 2.23
N ILE A 82 4.47 -9.39 2.76
CA ILE A 82 5.71 -8.60 2.79
C ILE A 82 6.17 -8.25 1.36
N ASN A 83 6.08 -9.18 0.41
CA ASN A 83 6.42 -8.88 -0.99
C ASN A 83 5.49 -7.81 -1.59
N MET A 84 4.20 -7.83 -1.28
CA MET A 84 3.26 -6.79 -1.70
C MET A 84 3.61 -5.44 -1.08
N GLU A 85 3.95 -5.40 0.21
CA GLU A 85 4.36 -4.17 0.89
C GLU A 85 5.65 -3.58 0.31
N ILE A 86 6.67 -4.41 0.07
CA ILE A 86 7.91 -3.99 -0.60
C ILE A 86 7.60 -3.41 -1.97
N TYR A 87 6.73 -4.05 -2.76
CA TYR A 87 6.33 -3.54 -4.07
C TYR A 87 5.68 -2.16 -3.96
N MET A 88 4.76 -1.96 -3.02
CA MET A 88 4.11 -0.67 -2.79
C MET A 88 5.11 0.41 -2.38
N ILE A 89 6.05 0.09 -1.49
CA ILE A 89 7.11 1.02 -1.07
C ILE A 89 8.00 1.41 -2.26
N MET A 90 8.37 0.44 -3.11
CA MET A 90 9.13 0.73 -4.32
C MET A 90 8.39 1.66 -5.29
N GLN A 91 7.08 1.46 -5.48
CA GLN A 91 6.25 2.36 -6.28
C GLN A 91 6.21 3.79 -5.69
N GLN A 92 6.13 3.91 -4.36
CA GLN A 92 6.16 5.21 -3.68
C GLN A 92 7.51 5.91 -3.84
N ILE A 93 8.62 5.18 -3.73
CA ILE A 93 9.97 5.69 -3.98
C ILE A 93 10.10 6.20 -5.43
N GLN A 94 9.68 5.40 -6.41
CA GLN A 94 9.70 5.79 -7.82
C GLN A 94 8.88 7.07 -8.07
N MET A 95 7.68 7.16 -7.50
CA MET A 95 6.84 8.36 -7.64
C MET A 95 7.48 9.60 -7.00
N ARG A 96 8.13 9.45 -5.83
CA ARG A 96 8.89 10.54 -5.20
C ARG A 96 10.01 11.01 -6.13
N ASP A 97 10.77 10.09 -6.69
CA ASP A 97 11.94 10.40 -7.52
C ASP A 97 11.55 11.01 -8.89
N ILE A 98 10.34 10.75 -9.40
CA ILE A 98 9.80 11.40 -10.61
C ILE A 98 9.38 12.85 -10.36
N ILE A 99 8.92 13.15 -9.13
CA ILE A 99 8.34 14.46 -8.77
C ILE A 99 9.41 15.44 -8.27
N GLN A 100 10.55 14.93 -7.80
CA GLN A 100 11.72 15.71 -7.38
C GLN A 100 12.62 16.07 -8.57
#